data_AF-A0A968CX18-F1
#
_entry.id   AF-A0A968CX18-F1
#
_cell.length_a   1.000
_cell.length_b   1.000
_cell.length_c   1.000
_cell.angle_alpha   90.00
_cell.angle_beta   90.00
_cell.angle_gamma   90.00
#
_symmetry.space_group_name_H-M   'P 1'
#
loop_
_entity.id
_entity.type
_entity.pdbx_description
1 polymer ?
#
loop_
_entity_poly.entity_id
_entity_poly.type
_entity_poly.pdbx_seq_one_letter_code
_entity_poly.pdbx_strand_id
1 'polypeptide(L)' 'MAQEGFKRKLTAILSADVVGYSRLMRGDEEATVRDIAARRDLITEIIQQHHGRVV' A
#
# COMPACT_ATOMS: atom_id res chain seq x y z
N MET A 1 -19.10 -21.59 -27.46
CA MET A 1 -18.61 -21.13 -26.15
C MET A 1 -17.38 -20.28 -26.39
N ALA A 2 -17.52 -18.96 -26.43
CA ALA A 2 -16.39 -18.07 -26.70
C ALA A 2 -15.43 -18.11 -25.51
N GLN A 3 -14.17 -18.48 -25.78
CA GLN A 3 -13.09 -18.43 -24.80
C GLN A 3 -12.89 -16.96 -24.41
N GLU A 4 -13.19 -16.60 -23.16
CA GLU A 4 -12.95 -15.24 -22.68
C GLU A 4 -11.45 -14.94 -22.81
N GLY A 5 -11.11 -14.15 -23.83
CA GLY A 5 -9.73 -13.78 -24.12
C GLY A 5 -9.13 -12.99 -22.96
N PHE A 6 -7.84 -13.24 -22.67
CA PHE A 6 -7.09 -12.53 -21.63
C PHE A 6 -7.18 -11.01 -21.81
N LYS A 7 -7.76 -10.30 -20.83
CA LYS A 7 -7.92 -8.85 -20.86
C LYS A 7 -6.59 -8.17 -20.49
N ARG A 8 -5.84 -7.71 -21.49
CA ARG A 8 -4.63 -6.91 -21.30
C ARG A 8 -5.01 -5.49 -20.87
N LYS A 9 -4.38 -5.00 -19.80
CA LYS A 9 -4.51 -3.61 -19.34
C LYS A 9 -3.14 -3.10 -18.91
N LEU A 10 -2.74 -1.93 -19.39
CA LEU A 10 -1.57 -1.22 -18.86
C LEU A 10 -1.94 -0.64 -17.49
N THR A 11 -1.14 -0.95 -16.46
CA THR A 11 -1.35 -0.46 -15.09
C THR A 11 0.00 -0.15 -14.45
N ALA A 12 0.04 0.89 -13.60
CA ALA A 12 1.16 1.11 -12.69
C ALA A 12 0.96 0.27 -11.43
N ILE A 13 2.05 -0.27 -10.89
CA ILE A 13 2.08 -0.98 -9.60
C ILE A 13 3.10 -0.27 -8.73
N LEU A 14 2.68 0.15 -7.54
CA LEU A 14 3.52 0.75 -6.53
C LEU A 14 3.61 -0.21 -5.33
N SER A 15 4.81 -0.44 -4.82
CA SER A 15 5.06 -1.18 -3.59
C SER A 15 5.90 -0.29 -2.67
N ALA A 16 5.51 -0.20 -1.40
CA ALA A 16 6.17 0.61 -0.39
C ALA A 16 6.38 -0.24 0.88
N ASP A 17 7.53 -0.05 1.53
CA ASP A 17 7.94 -0.81 2.71
C ASP A 17 8.48 0.12 3.82
N VAL A 18 8.43 -0.35 5.06
CA VAL A 18 8.92 0.37 6.25
C VAL A 18 10.34 -0.10 6.58
N VAL A 19 11.31 0.73 6.21
CA VAL A 19 12.73 0.45 6.46
C VAL A 19 12.99 0.28 7.95
N GLY A 20 13.56 -0.87 8.32
CA GLY A 20 13.92 -1.18 9.70
C GLY A 20 12.73 -1.48 10.62
N TYR A 21 11.58 -1.86 10.06
CA TYR A 21 10.36 -2.24 10.78
C TYR A 21 10.62 -3.06 12.05
N SER A 22 11.38 -4.16 11.96
CA SER A 22 11.65 -5.04 13.11
C SER A 22 12.41 -4.35 14.24
N ARG A 23 13.26 -3.36 13.92
CA ARG A 23 13.97 -2.56 14.94
C ARG A 23 13.04 -1.57 15.60
N LEU A 24 12.16 -0.92 14.83
CA LEU A 24 11.16 0.02 15.34
C LEU A 24 10.17 -0.69 16.28
N MET A 25 9.64 -1.84 15.86
CA MET A 25 8.75 -2.67 16.66
C MET A 25 9.38 -3.13 17.99
N ARG A 26 10.68 -3.41 18.01
CA ARG A 26 11.39 -3.75 19.25
C ARG A 26 11.55 -2.56 20.19
N GLY A 27 11.68 -1.35 19.64
CA GLY A 27 11.89 -0.13 20.42
C GLY A 27 10.60 0.38 21.06
N ASP A 28 9.56 0.55 20.24
CA ASP A 28 8.25 1.01 20.67
C ASP A 28 7.18 0.51 19.69
N GLU A 29 6.48 -0.56 20.07
CA GLU A 29 5.46 -1.21 19.24
C GLU A 29 4.27 -0.28 19.00
N GLU A 30 3.75 0.37 20.04
CA GLU A 30 2.56 1.21 19.95
C GLU A 30 2.80 2.44 19.07
N ALA A 31 3.93 3.11 19.26
CA ALA A 31 4.31 4.23 18.41
C ALA A 31 4.52 3.78 16.96
N THR A 32 5.17 2.63 16.75
CA THR A 32 5.39 2.11 15.39
C THR A 32 4.07 1.80 14.68
N VAL A 33 3.12 1.14 15.34
CA VAL A 33 1.79 0.86 14.75
C VAL A 33 1.05 2.14 14.43
N ARG A 34 1.03 3.11 15.36
CA ARG A 34 0.35 4.40 15.17
C ARG A 34 0.93 5.17 13.98
N ASP A 35 2.25 5.23 13.87
CA ASP A 35 2.94 5.97 12.81
C ASP A 35 2.71 5.30 11.45
N ILE A 36 2.76 3.97 11.37
CA ILE A 36 2.47 3.22 10.15
C ILE A 36 1.01 3.42 9.71
N ALA A 37 0.05 3.37 10.64
CA ALA A 37 -1.35 3.61 10.34
C ALA A 37 -1.57 5.02 9.75
N ALA A 38 -1.05 6.05 10.41
CA ALA A 38 -1.15 7.43 9.92
C ALA A 38 -0.50 7.62 8.53
N ARG A 39 0.66 6.99 8.27
CA ARG A 39 1.29 7.02 6.95
C ARG A 39 0.48 6.29 5.90
N ARG A 40 -0.12 5.14 6.26
CA ARG A 40 -0.98 4.38 5.36
C ARG A 40 -2.23 5.16 4.96
N ASP A 41 -2.82 5.89 5.90
CA ASP A 41 -4.00 6.73 5.62
C ASP A 41 -3.67 7.83 4.61
N LEU A 42 -2.57 8.55 4.80
CA LEU A 42 -2.10 9.59 3.87
C LEU A 42 -1.80 9.02 2.47
N ILE A 43 -1.11 7.88 2.40
CA ILE A 43 -0.81 7.21 1.13
C ILE A 43 -2.11 6.75 0.44
N THR A 44 -3.06 6.22 1.21
CA THR A 44 -4.36 5.78 0.70
C THR A 44 -5.14 6.95 0.12
N GLU A 45 -5.17 8.09 0.80
CA GLU A 45 -5.84 9.30 0.34
C GLU A 45 -5.27 9.76 -1.01
N ILE A 46 -3.94 9.85 -1.13
CA ILE A 46 -3.26 10.24 -2.37
C ILE A 46 -3.57 9.25 -3.50
N ILE A 47 -3.51 7.95 -3.22
CA ILE A 47 -3.84 6.91 -4.21
C ILE A 47 -5.28 7.06 -4.71
N GLN A 48 -6.23 7.33 -3.81
CA GLN A 48 -7.63 7.54 -4.17
C GLN A 48 -7.85 8.82 -4.97
N GLN A 49 -7.18 9.92 -4.62
CA GLN A 49 -7.22 11.19 -5.37
C GLN A 49 -6.78 11.01 -6.83
N HIS A 50 -5.84 10.09 -7.09
CA HIS A 50 -5.36 9.74 -8.43
C HIS A 50 -6.10 8.55 -9.08
N HIS A 51 -7.28 8.19 -8.57
CA HIS A 51 -8.10 7.08 -9.08
C HIS A 51 -7.40 5.72 -9.08
N GLY A 52 -6.38 5.56 -8.22
CA GLY A 52 -5.74 4.30 -7.93
C GLY A 52 -6.51 3.48 -6.90
N ARG A 53 -5.94 2.33 -6.52
CA ARG A 53 -6.47 1.50 -5.44
C ARG A 53 -5.33 0.91 -4.62
N VAL A 54 -5.56 0.79 -3.32
CA VAL A 54 -4.73 -0.01 -2.41
C VAL A 54 -5.28 -1.44 -2.44
N VAL A 55 -4.39 -2.43 -2.58
CA VAL A 55 -4.72 -3.86 -2.65
C VAL A 55 -4.16 -4.56 -1.42
#